data_AF-A0A352FPJ8-F1
#
_entry.id   AF-A0A352FPJ8-F1
#
_cell.length_a   1.000
_cell.length_b   1.000
_cell.length_c   1.000
_cell.angle_alpha   90.00
_cell.angle_beta   90.00
_cell.angle_gamma   90.00
#
_symmetry.space_group_name_H-M   'P 1'
#
loop_
_entity.id
_entity.type
_entity.pdbx_description
1 polymer ?
#
loop_
_entity_poly.entity_id
_entity_poly.type
_entity_poly.pdbx_seq_one_letter_code
_entity_poly.pdbx_strand_id
1 'polypeptide(L)'
;MATKDKLSRGLKIPPPKPSPVPVELFGHVTLVEGYALTGFTGCHALVYLRDTPNKTVAVLTTEVRLQSLLETALDTKNLIAFLGVKLTNPPTPRGGTWIVDVYSIDGVILYGGP
;
A
#
# COMPACT_ATOMS: atom_id res chain seq x y z
N MET A 1 41.16 39.73 28.28
CA MET A 1 39.72 39.87 27.96
C MET A 1 39.54 39.36 26.53
N ALA A 2 39.04 38.13 26.36
CA ALA A 2 37.68 37.80 25.85
C ALA A 2 37.46 38.35 24.42
N THR A 3 37.10 37.57 23.40
CA THR A 3 36.05 36.55 23.39
C THR A 3 36.28 35.53 22.27
N LYS A 4 35.92 34.27 22.54
CA LYS A 4 35.88 33.14 21.61
C LYS A 4 34.69 33.31 20.66
N ASP A 5 34.90 33.21 19.35
CA ASP A 5 33.83 32.82 18.43
C ASP A 5 34.18 31.49 17.76
N LYS A 6 33.63 30.42 18.33
CA LYS A 6 33.60 29.08 17.74
C LYS A 6 32.61 29.11 16.58
N LEU A 7 33.13 29.07 15.35
CA LEU A 7 32.34 28.86 14.15
C LEU A 7 31.93 27.38 14.05
N SER A 8 30.94 26.94 14.83
CA SER A 8 30.33 25.61 14.67
C SER A 8 29.34 25.63 13.49
N ARG A 9 29.88 25.58 12.26
CA ARG A 9 29.10 25.27 11.05
C ARG A 9 28.82 23.76 11.00
N GLY A 10 27.93 23.28 11.88
CA GLY A 10 27.37 21.95 11.74
C GLY A 10 26.23 22.01 10.72
N LEU A 11 26.40 21.43 9.53
CA LEU A 11 25.25 21.03 8.73
C LEU A 11 24.44 20.05 9.58
N LYS A 12 23.24 20.48 10.03
CA LYS A 12 22.31 19.59 10.70
C LYS A 12 21.75 18.63 9.65
N ILE A 13 22.43 17.50 9.47
CA ILE A 13 21.96 16.42 8.60
C ILE A 13 20.60 15.99 9.16
N PRO A 14 19.49 16.15 8.42
CA PRO A 14 18.21 15.64 8.88
C PRO A 14 18.36 14.13 9.06
N PRO A 15 17.79 13.55 10.14
CA PRO A 15 17.84 12.11 10.32
C PRO A 15 17.27 11.44 9.07
N PRO A 16 17.82 10.27 8.66
CA PRO A 16 17.29 9.54 7.52
C PRO A 16 15.79 9.34 7.73
N LYS A 17 15.00 9.74 6.72
CA LYS A 17 13.56 9.53 6.73
C LYS A 17 13.34 8.02 6.90
N PRO A 18 12.50 7.57 7.86
CA PRO A 18 12.25 6.15 8.04
C PRO A 18 11.82 5.55 6.70
N SER A 19 12.54 4.52 6.25
CA SER A 19 12.14 3.76 5.07
C SER A 19 10.77 3.14 5.34
N PRO A 20 9.85 3.16 4.36
CA PRO A 20 8.58 2.46 4.51
C PRO A 20 8.84 0.98 4.82
N VAL A 21 8.23 0.47 5.88
CA VAL A 21 8.40 -0.92 6.31
C VAL A 21 7.39 -1.79 5.53
N PRO A 22 7.83 -2.83 4.81
CA PRO A 22 6.93 -3.79 4.19
C PRO A 22 6.07 -4.49 5.25
N VAL A 23 4.81 -4.75 4.91
CA VAL A 23 3.88 -5.52 5.73
C VAL A 23 3.37 -6.71 4.93
N GLU A 24 3.09 -7.79 5.64
CA GLU A 24 2.34 -8.94 5.12
C GLU A 24 0.97 -8.95 5.80
N LEU A 25 -0.10 -8.88 5.02
CA LEU A 25 -1.47 -8.81 5.52
C LEU A 25 -2.37 -9.83 4.80
N PHE A 26 -3.37 -10.33 5.52
CA PHE A 26 -4.28 -11.38 5.06
C PHE A 26 -5.70 -10.85 4.95
N GLY A 27 -6.42 -11.20 3.89
CA GLY A 27 -7.81 -10.78 3.74
C GLY A 27 -8.49 -11.32 2.49
N HIS A 28 -9.74 -10.91 2.30
CA HIS A 28 -10.54 -11.26 1.14
C HIS A 28 -10.71 -10.05 0.24
N VAL A 29 -10.54 -10.25 -1.06
CA VAL A 29 -10.77 -9.20 -2.05
C VAL A 29 -12.27 -8.98 -2.20
N THR A 30 -12.71 -7.74 -2.03
CA THR A 30 -14.12 -7.34 -2.10
C THR A 30 -14.44 -6.52 -3.35
N LEU A 31 -13.42 -5.91 -3.97
CA LEU A 31 -13.53 -5.12 -5.19
C LEU A 31 -12.19 -5.11 -5.93
N VAL A 32 -12.22 -5.10 -7.27
CA VAL A 32 -11.06 -4.83 -8.14
C VAL A 32 -11.50 -3.85 -9.22
N GLU A 33 -10.76 -2.77 -9.42
CA GLU A 33 -11.04 -1.76 -10.44
C GLU A 33 -9.75 -1.36 -11.18
N GLY A 34 -9.74 -1.59 -12.50
CA GLY A 34 -8.70 -1.10 -13.41
C GLY A 34 -8.93 0.36 -13.79
N TYR A 35 -7.85 1.15 -13.92
CA TYR A 35 -7.89 2.51 -14.50
C TYR A 35 -8.77 3.54 -13.75
N ALA A 36 -9.05 3.29 -12.47
CA ALA A 36 -9.86 4.15 -11.63
C ALA A 36 -9.08 5.31 -10.97
N LEU A 37 -7.75 5.36 -11.14
CA LEU A 37 -6.88 6.33 -10.48
C LEU A 37 -6.26 7.29 -11.49
N THR A 38 -6.25 8.59 -11.16
CA THR A 38 -5.71 9.62 -12.06
C THR A 38 -4.18 9.51 -12.11
N GLY A 39 -3.62 9.38 -13.31
CA GLY A 39 -2.17 9.32 -13.52
C GLY A 39 -1.48 8.05 -13.00
N PHE A 40 -2.26 7.03 -12.65
CA PHE A 40 -1.74 5.74 -12.21
C PHE A 40 -2.18 4.64 -13.19
N THR A 41 -1.20 3.92 -13.75
CA THR A 41 -1.43 2.82 -14.67
C THR A 41 -1.43 1.51 -13.89
N GLY A 42 -2.58 0.87 -13.79
CA GLY A 42 -2.73 -0.38 -13.06
C GLY A 42 -4.15 -0.57 -12.55
N CYS A 43 -4.28 -1.37 -11.51
CA CYS A 43 -5.53 -1.56 -10.79
C CYS A 43 -5.39 -1.17 -9.33
N HIS A 44 -6.54 -0.97 -8.70
CA HIS A 44 -6.64 -1.06 -7.26
C HIS A 44 -7.63 -2.15 -6.87
N ALA A 45 -7.47 -2.69 -5.67
CA ALA A 45 -8.42 -3.60 -5.08
C ALA A 45 -8.69 -3.22 -3.62
N LEU A 46 -9.90 -3.50 -3.16
CA LEU A 46 -10.25 -3.41 -1.74
C LEU A 46 -10.10 -4.79 -1.11
N VAL A 47 -9.44 -4.83 0.04
CA VAL A 47 -9.19 -6.05 0.81
C VAL A 47 -9.77 -5.88 2.20
N TYR A 48 -10.72 -6.73 2.55
CA TYR A 48 -11.25 -6.84 3.90
C TYR A 48 -10.33 -7.75 4.73
N LEU A 49 -9.68 -7.18 5.74
CA LEU A 49 -8.64 -7.87 6.50
C LEU A 49 -9.23 -8.95 7.41
N ARG A 50 -8.65 -10.15 7.36
CA ARG A 50 -9.06 -11.29 8.19
C ARG A 50 -8.73 -11.05 9.66
N ASP A 51 -7.51 -10.61 9.92
CA ASP A 51 -6.94 -10.54 11.28
C ASP A 51 -7.23 -9.19 11.98
N THR A 52 -7.91 -8.27 11.28
CA THR A 52 -8.30 -6.97 11.82
C THR A 52 -9.78 -6.72 11.54
N PRO A 53 -10.67 -7.04 12.50
CA PRO A 53 -12.11 -6.93 12.30
C PRO A 53 -12.52 -5.54 11.82
N ASN A 54 -13.46 -5.49 10.86
CA ASN A 54 -13.99 -4.26 10.28
C ASN A 54 -12.96 -3.35 9.59
N LYS A 55 -11.75 -3.84 9.29
CA LYS A 55 -10.74 -3.07 8.57
C LYS A 55 -10.69 -3.45 7.10
N THR A 56 -10.95 -2.46 6.25
CA THR A 56 -10.71 -2.55 4.80
C THR A 56 -9.50 -1.70 4.45
N VAL A 57 -8.69 -2.19 3.52
CA VAL A 57 -7.55 -1.46 2.95
C VAL A 57 -7.65 -1.46 1.43
N ALA A 58 -7.00 -0.50 0.79
CA ALA A 58 -6.80 -0.51 -0.65
C ALA A 58 -5.39 -1.02 -0.97
N VAL A 59 -5.27 -1.84 -2.00
CA VAL A 59 -3.98 -2.26 -2.57
C VAL A 59 -3.87 -1.75 -4.00
N LEU A 60 -2.70 -1.24 -4.38
CA LEU A 60 -2.38 -0.72 -5.70
C LEU A 60 -1.30 -1.59 -6.33
N THR A 61 -1.50 -1.95 -7.59
CA THR A 61 -0.47 -2.61 -8.40
C THR A 61 -0.52 -2.13 -9.83
N THR A 62 0.66 -2.02 -10.44
CA THR A 62 0.82 -1.77 -11.87
C THR A 62 1.03 -3.08 -12.64
N GLU A 63 1.14 -4.21 -11.94
CA GLU A 63 1.45 -5.51 -12.53
C GLU A 63 0.19 -6.26 -12.93
N VAL A 64 0.06 -6.54 -14.23
CA VAL A 64 -1.08 -7.29 -14.79
C VAL A 64 -1.23 -8.66 -14.13
N ARG A 65 -0.13 -9.34 -13.80
CA ARG A 65 -0.16 -10.63 -13.11
C ARG A 65 -0.79 -10.52 -11.72
N LEU A 66 -0.42 -9.49 -10.95
CA LEU A 66 -1.00 -9.28 -9.62
C LEU A 66 -2.46 -8.89 -9.72
N GLN A 67 -2.84 -8.08 -10.72
CA GLN A 67 -4.24 -7.79 -11.03
C GLN A 67 -5.04 -9.08 -11.27
N SER A 68 -4.57 -9.98 -12.15
CA SER A 68 -5.29 -11.24 -12.42
C SER A 68 -5.43 -12.13 -11.18
N LEU A 69 -4.44 -12.13 -10.28
CA LEU A 69 -4.56 -12.84 -9.00
C LEU A 69 -5.61 -12.22 -8.08
N LEU A 70 -5.71 -10.89 -8.04
CA LEU A 70 -6.73 -10.18 -7.26
C LEU A 70 -8.13 -10.41 -7.83
N GLU A 71 -8.28 -10.42 -9.16
CA GLU A 71 -9.53 -10.76 -9.85
C GLU A 71 -9.93 -12.21 -9.54
N THR A 72 -8.99 -13.14 -9.62
CA THR A 72 -9.24 -14.55 -9.26
C THR A 72 -9.66 -14.69 -7.80
N ALA A 73 -9.02 -13.96 -6.88
CA ALA A 73 -9.38 -13.94 -5.47
C ALA A 73 -10.79 -13.38 -5.24
N LEU A 74 -11.17 -12.34 -5.99
CA LEU A 74 -12.50 -11.75 -5.94
C LEU A 74 -13.58 -12.75 -6.38
N ASP A 75 -13.34 -13.45 -7.49
CA ASP A 75 -14.29 -14.41 -8.07
C ASP A 75 -14.45 -15.65 -7.19
N THR A 76 -13.34 -16.18 -6.68
CA THR A 76 -13.33 -17.41 -5.87
C THR A 76 -13.63 -17.19 -4.40
N LYS A 77 -13.63 -15.92 -3.93
CA LYS A 77 -13.68 -15.55 -2.51
C LYS A 77 -12.55 -16.15 -1.67
N ASN A 78 -11.48 -16.60 -2.32
CA ASN A 78 -10.31 -17.15 -1.65
C ASN A 78 -9.64 -16.09 -0.77
N LEU A 79 -9.02 -16.57 0.30
CA LEU A 79 -8.16 -15.76 1.14
C LEU A 79 -6.88 -15.42 0.36
N ILE A 80 -6.40 -14.19 0.50
CA ILE A 80 -5.07 -13.80 0.01
C ILE A 80 -4.16 -13.41 1.17
N ALA A 81 -2.86 -13.61 0.99
CA ALA A 81 -1.84 -12.78 1.61
C ALA A 81 -1.30 -11.80 0.58
N PHE A 82 -1.05 -10.56 0.97
CA PHE A 82 -0.31 -9.62 0.15
C PHE A 82 0.88 -9.06 0.93
N LEU A 83 1.99 -8.89 0.22
CA LEU A 83 3.15 -8.13 0.67
C LEU A 83 3.02 -6.71 0.09
N GLY A 84 3.23 -5.70 0.93
CA GLY A 84 3.11 -4.33 0.46
C GLY A 84 3.61 -3.27 1.41
N VAL A 85 3.61 -2.04 0.91
CA VAL A 85 4.13 -0.86 1.60
C VAL A 85 3.02 0.18 1.69
N LYS A 86 2.72 0.66 2.90
CA LYS A 86 1.74 1.72 3.09
C LYS A 86 2.21 3.01 2.43
N LEU A 87 1.37 3.58 1.57
CA LEU A 87 1.64 4.84 0.89
C LEU A 87 1.31 6.01 1.82
N THR A 88 2.25 6.96 1.91
CA THR A 88 2.01 8.23 2.63
C THR A 88 1.21 9.21 1.79
N ASN A 89 1.41 9.19 0.46
CA ASN A 89 0.71 10.04 -0.51
C ASN A 89 0.18 9.16 -1.66
N PRO A 90 -0.92 8.42 -1.45
CA PRO A 90 -1.48 7.57 -2.50
C PRO A 90 -2.08 8.41 -3.66
N PRO A 91 -2.08 7.89 -4.90
CA PRO A 91 -2.80 8.50 -6.01
C PRO A 91 -4.29 8.69 -5.70
N THR A 92 -4.88 9.79 -6.15
CA THR A 92 -6.29 10.11 -5.90
C THR A 92 -7.23 9.20 -6.69
N PRO A 93 -8.21 8.52 -6.06
CA PRO A 93 -9.22 7.78 -6.76
C PRO A 93 -10.20 8.71 -7.47
N ARG A 94 -10.80 8.25 -8.57
CA ARG A 94 -11.75 9.02 -9.37
C ARG A 94 -12.93 9.61 -8.55
N GLY A 95 -13.30 8.94 -7.46
CA GLY A 95 -14.39 9.35 -6.57
C GLY A 95 -14.02 10.30 -5.42
N GLY A 96 -12.77 10.75 -5.29
CA GLY A 96 -12.37 11.69 -4.23
C GLY A 96 -11.15 11.22 -3.44
N THR A 97 -11.23 11.18 -2.12
CA THR A 97 -10.10 10.85 -1.23
C THR A 97 -10.22 9.43 -0.69
N TRP A 98 -9.08 8.74 -0.52
CA TRP A 98 -9.06 7.48 0.20
C TRP A 98 -9.48 7.67 1.67
N ILE A 99 -10.47 6.90 2.10
CA ILE A 99 -10.88 6.80 3.51
C ILE A 99 -10.28 5.57 4.21
N VAL A 100 -9.46 4.79 3.48
CA VAL A 100 -8.79 3.58 3.95
C VAL A 100 -7.28 3.72 3.79
N ASP A 101 -6.54 2.90 4.53
CA ASP A 101 -5.10 2.77 4.32
C ASP A 101 -4.84 2.21 2.91
N VAL A 102 -3.87 2.79 2.19
CA VAL A 102 -3.51 2.39 0.83
C VAL A 102 -2.11 1.80 0.82
N TYR A 103 -1.95 0.65 0.19
CA TYR A 103 -0.70 -0.06 0.06
C TYR A 103 -0.32 -0.19 -1.40
N SER A 104 0.96 0.02 -1.73
CA SER A 104 1.53 -0.52 -2.97
C SER A 104 1.96 -1.95 -2.70
N ILE A 105 1.61 -2.88 -3.58
CA ILE A 105 1.94 -4.30 -3.39
C ILE A 105 2.95 -4.78 -4.41
N ASP A 106 3.79 -5.72 -3.99
CA ASP A 106 4.83 -6.39 -4.77
C ASP A 106 4.60 -7.92 -4.85
N GLY A 107 3.67 -8.46 -4.06
CA GLY A 107 3.33 -9.87 -4.09
C GLY A 107 1.93 -10.18 -3.57
N VAL A 108 1.29 -11.17 -4.18
CA VAL A 108 0.02 -11.76 -3.73
C VAL A 108 0.14 -13.28 -3.75
N ILE A 109 -0.24 -13.91 -2.64
CA ILE A 109 -0.38 -15.36 -2.50
C ILE A 109 -1.87 -15.66 -2.38
N LEU A 110 -2.38 -16.46 -3.30
CA LEU A 110 -3.75 -16.95 -3.28
C LEU A 110 -3.81 -18.26 -2.50
N TYR A 111 -4.59 -18.30 -1.41
CA TYR A 111 -4.88 -19.54 -0.70
C TYR A 111 -6.12 -20.18 -1.33
N GLY A 112 -5.91 -21.24 -2.11
CA GLY A 112 -7.01 -22.06 -2.61
C GLY A 112 -7.68 -22.83 -1.47
N GLY A 113 -9.01 -22.83 -1.44
CA GLY A 113 -9.75 -23.88 -0.74
C GLY A 113 -9.56 -25.24 -1.42
N PRO A 114 -9.72 -26.36 -0.71
CA PRO A 114 -9.67 -27.71 -1.28
C PRO A 114 -10.67 -27.91 -2.43
#